data_AF-A0A6A3UHN1-F1
#
_entry.id   AF-A0A6A3UHN1-F1
#
_cell.length_a   1.000
_cell.length_b   1.000
_cell.length_c   1.000
_cell.angle_alpha   90.00
_cell.angle_beta   90.00
_cell.angle_gamma   90.00
#
_symmetry.space_group_name_H-M   'P 1'
#
loop_
_entity.id
_entity.type
_entity.pdbx_description
1 polymer ?
#
loop_
_entity_poly.entity_id
_entity_poly.type
_entity_poly.pdbx_seq_one_letter_code
_entity_poly.pdbx_strand_id
1 'polypeptide(L)'
;MGKDRFVVNPFGDLKLTEADKQGLKDFALNFIDQNLEKYEAFIGGDGTKVDQKKWKLIKTKDDARVYLERDPMIRTSAGGVKADHPEFLMTGITWGTVDDCMFGAVNPTLESMRIKTSYVEDMSG
;
A
#
# COMPACT_ATOMS: atom_id res chain seq x y z
N MET A 1 19.01 -22.16 -12.43
CA MET A 1 19.60 -20.80 -12.51
C MET A 1 18.66 -19.83 -11.75
N GLY A 2 18.81 -19.63 -10.44
CA GLY A 2 17.83 -18.80 -9.71
C GLY A 2 17.99 -18.67 -8.20
N LYS A 3 18.85 -19.48 -7.57
CA LYS A 3 19.01 -19.47 -6.10
C LYS A 3 19.84 -18.30 -5.56
N ASP A 4 20.67 -17.66 -6.39
CA ASP A 4 21.61 -16.62 -5.93
C ASP A 4 21.16 -15.16 -6.17
N ARG A 5 19.98 -14.94 -6.77
CA ARG A 5 19.56 -13.61 -7.26
C ARG A 5 19.29 -12.57 -6.16
N PHE A 6 19.24 -12.98 -4.89
CA PHE A 6 18.84 -12.13 -3.77
C PHE A 6 19.77 -12.23 -2.54
N VAL A 7 20.96 -12.80 -2.73
CA VAL A 7 21.89 -13.07 -1.61
C VAL A 7 22.60 -11.80 -1.14
N VAL A 8 22.73 -10.80 -2.01
CA VAL A 8 23.55 -9.60 -1.76
C VAL A 8 22.74 -8.34 -2.01
N ASN A 9 22.52 -7.54 -0.97
CA ASN A 9 22.05 -6.18 -1.13
C ASN A 9 23.14 -5.39 -1.89
N PRO A 10 22.90 -4.90 -3.12
CA PRO A 10 23.91 -4.17 -3.88
C PRO A 10 24.19 -2.78 -3.30
N PHE A 11 23.35 -2.33 -2.35
CA PHE A 11 23.51 -1.08 -1.62
C PHE A 11 24.13 -1.34 -0.25
N GLY A 12 24.96 -0.40 0.21
CA GLY A 12 25.47 -0.43 1.59
C GLY A 12 24.36 -0.24 2.62
N ASP A 13 24.68 -0.52 3.88
CA ASP A 13 23.74 -0.32 5.00
C ASP A 13 23.28 1.14 5.07
N LEU A 14 21.97 1.33 5.07
CA LEU A 14 21.36 2.65 5.21
C LEU A 14 21.50 3.15 6.65
N LYS A 15 22.38 4.13 6.86
CA LYS A 15 22.55 4.80 8.16
C LYS A 15 21.65 6.02 8.24
N LEU A 16 20.58 5.92 9.02
CA LEU A 16 19.67 7.05 9.30
C LEU A 16 20.13 7.81 10.54
N THR A 17 20.07 9.14 10.48
CA THR A 17 20.24 9.97 11.69
C THR A 17 19.04 9.82 12.61
N GLU A 18 19.16 10.18 13.89
CA GLU A 18 18.01 10.17 14.81
C GLU A 18 16.89 11.12 14.34
N ALA A 19 17.26 12.24 13.70
CA ALA A 19 16.29 13.15 13.11
C ALA A 19 15.51 12.50 11.95
N ASP A 20 16.18 11.78 11.05
CA ASP A 20 15.52 11.08 9.94
C ASP A 20 14.60 9.97 10.46
N LYS A 21 15.05 9.21 11.47
CA LYS A 21 14.22 8.18 12.11
C LYS A 21 12.96 8.78 12.72
N GLN A 22 13.07 9.93 13.40
CA GLN A 22 11.92 10.62 13.96
C GLN A 22 11.00 11.13 12.85
N GLY A 23 11.55 11.76 11.80
CA GLY A 23 10.76 12.24 10.66
C GLY A 23 9.98 11.13 9.96
N LEU A 24 10.56 9.94 9.81
CA LEU A 24 9.87 8.78 9.24
C LEU A 24 8.73 8.27 10.14
N LYS A 25 8.92 8.30 11.48
CA LYS A 25 7.86 7.94 12.43
C LYS A 25 6.71 8.95 12.38
N ASP A 26 7.03 10.24 12.40
CA ASP A 26 6.01 11.30 12.35
C ASP A 26 5.23 11.24 11.03
N PHE A 27 5.92 10.96 9.92
CA PHE A 27 5.28 10.71 8.63
C PHE A 27 4.33 9.51 8.69
N ALA A 28 4.75 8.38 9.26
CA ALA A 28 3.92 7.19 9.38
C ALA A 28 2.66 7.43 10.24
N LEU A 29 2.81 8.13 11.36
CA LEU A 29 1.69 8.47 12.25
C LEU A 29 0.69 9.40 11.57
N ASN A 30 1.17 10.48 10.95
CA ASN A 30 0.31 11.41 10.21
C ASN A 30 -0.40 10.72 9.04
N PHE A 31 0.27 9.79 8.36
CA PHE A 31 -0.36 8.98 7.32
C PHE A 31 -1.49 8.11 7.90
N ILE A 32 -1.32 7.49 9.06
CA ILE A 32 -2.37 6.71 9.73
C ILE A 32 -3.54 7.61 10.11
N ASP A 33 -3.28 8.77 10.72
CA ASP A 33 -4.32 9.71 11.16
C ASP A 33 -5.19 10.16 9.98
N GLN A 34 -4.56 10.57 8.86
CA GLN A 34 -5.27 10.97 7.64
C GLN A 34 -6.12 9.84 7.05
N ASN A 35 -5.65 8.59 7.10
CA ASN A 35 -6.41 7.46 6.60
C ASN A 35 -7.56 7.07 7.53
N LEU A 36 -7.39 7.24 8.85
CA LEU A 36 -8.44 7.00 9.82
C LEU A 36 -9.58 8.01 9.64
N GLU A 37 -9.27 9.30 9.46
CA GLU A 37 -10.27 10.33 9.16
C GLU A 37 -11.07 10.02 7.89
N LYS A 38 -10.39 9.58 6.81
CA LYS A 38 -11.05 9.14 5.56
C LYS A 38 -11.97 7.94 5.80
N TYR A 39 -11.53 6.97 6.60
CA TYR A 39 -12.29 5.78 6.93
C TYR A 39 -13.53 6.11 7.78
N GLU A 40 -13.38 6.94 8.82
CA GLU A 40 -14.46 7.40 9.68
C GLU A 40 -15.53 8.17 8.89
N ALA A 41 -15.11 9.07 8.01
CA ALA A 41 -16.01 9.77 7.10
C ALA A 41 -16.75 8.81 6.16
N PHE A 42 -16.07 7.75 5.69
CA PHE A 42 -16.66 6.73 4.82
C PHE A 42 -17.71 5.86 5.53
N ILE A 43 -17.50 5.52 6.80
CA ILE A 43 -18.47 4.72 7.58
C ILE A 43 -19.58 5.55 8.22
N GLY A 44 -19.32 6.83 8.52
CA GLY A 44 -20.25 7.72 9.22
C GLY A 44 -21.30 8.42 8.33
N GLY A 45 -21.15 8.37 7.00
CA GLY A 45 -22.07 9.00 6.04
C GLY A 45 -23.30 8.16 5.63
N ASP A 46 -23.77 8.33 4.39
CA ASP A 46 -24.96 7.70 3.76
C ASP A 46 -24.81 6.18 3.46
N GLY A 47 -24.08 5.47 4.32
CA GLY A 47 -23.65 4.09 4.13
C GLY A 47 -22.35 4.00 3.35
N THR A 48 -21.73 2.82 3.41
CA THR A 48 -20.42 2.43 2.81
C THR A 48 -20.41 2.46 1.28
N LYS A 49 -20.95 3.52 0.67
CA LYS A 49 -21.06 3.74 -0.76
C LYS A 49 -19.85 4.51 -1.24
N VAL A 50 -19.14 3.93 -2.20
CA VAL A 50 -18.00 4.56 -2.86
C VAL A 50 -18.52 5.62 -3.84
N ASP A 51 -18.00 6.85 -3.72
CA ASP A 51 -18.27 7.92 -4.69
C ASP A 51 -17.66 7.58 -6.06
N GLN A 52 -18.51 7.19 -7.01
CA GLN A 52 -18.07 6.78 -8.34
C GLN A 52 -17.60 7.94 -9.23
N LYS A 53 -17.84 9.20 -8.83
CA LYS A 53 -17.27 10.37 -9.50
C LYS A 53 -15.78 10.50 -9.21
N LYS A 54 -15.35 10.15 -8.00
CA LYS A 54 -13.94 10.10 -7.60
C LYS A 54 -13.27 8.76 -7.95
N TRP A 55 -14.01 7.66 -7.82
CA TRP A 55 -13.48 6.31 -7.89
C TRP A 55 -14.04 5.53 -9.10
N LYS A 56 -13.16 4.97 -9.92
CA LYS A 56 -13.52 4.08 -11.03
C LYS A 56 -13.40 2.63 -10.59
N LEU A 57 -14.49 1.86 -10.62
CA LEU A 57 -14.43 0.41 -10.41
C LEU A 57 -13.60 -0.24 -11.53
N ILE A 58 -12.53 -0.96 -11.17
CA ILE A 58 -11.64 -1.61 -12.12
C ILE A 58 -11.67 -3.14 -12.01
N LYS A 59 -12.08 -3.67 -10.86
CA LYS A 59 -12.15 -5.11 -10.64
C LYS A 59 -13.21 -5.44 -9.60
N THR A 60 -13.94 -6.52 -9.85
CA THR A 60 -14.77 -7.19 -8.84
C THR A 60 -14.35 -8.64 -8.82
N LYS A 61 -14.10 -9.16 -7.62
CA LYS A 61 -13.78 -10.56 -7.39
C LYS A 61 -14.45 -10.97 -6.10
N ASP A 62 -15.28 -12.00 -6.15
CA ASP A 62 -16.07 -12.47 -5.02
C ASP A 62 -16.81 -11.29 -4.34
N ASP A 63 -16.66 -11.13 -3.03
CA ASP A 63 -17.25 -10.02 -2.26
C ASP A 63 -16.38 -8.75 -2.23
N ALA A 64 -15.28 -8.70 -2.99
CA ALA A 64 -14.36 -7.58 -3.03
C ALA A 64 -14.48 -6.76 -4.33
N ARG A 65 -14.40 -5.44 -4.17
CA ARG A 65 -14.40 -4.44 -5.25
C ARG A 65 -13.16 -3.57 -5.12
N VAL A 66 -12.45 -3.41 -6.24
CA VAL A 66 -11.26 -2.57 -6.33
C VAL A 66 -11.56 -1.39 -7.24
N TYR A 67 -11.28 -0.20 -6.74
CA TYR A 67 -11.48 1.06 -7.40
C TYR A 67 -10.15 1.78 -7.59
N LEU A 68 -10.01 2.48 -8.71
CA LEU A 68 -8.89 3.34 -9.04
C LEU A 68 -9.34 4.80 -8.95
N GLU A 69 -8.52 5.66 -8.37
CA GLU A 69 -8.77 7.10 -8.38
C GLU A 69 -8.81 7.64 -9.82
N ARG A 70 -9.82 8.45 -10.14
CA ARG A 70 -9.99 9.02 -11.49
C ARG A 70 -9.08 10.21 -11.74
N ASP A 71 -8.92 11.08 -10.74
CA ASP A 71 -8.20 12.34 -10.84
C ASP A 71 -7.05 12.36 -9.80
N PRO A 72 -5.91 11.73 -10.10
CA PRO A 72 -4.78 11.71 -9.18
C PRO A 72 -4.23 13.12 -8.98
N MET A 73 -3.78 13.39 -7.76
CA MET A 73 -3.23 14.70 -7.41
C MET A 73 -2.01 15.02 -8.29
N ILE A 74 -2.02 16.17 -8.94
CA ILE A 74 -0.91 16.64 -9.75
C ILE A 74 0.03 17.43 -8.85
N ARG A 75 1.28 16.96 -8.68
CA ARG A 75 2.31 17.69 -7.93
C ARG A 75 3.25 18.41 -8.91
N THR A 76 3.38 19.71 -8.74
CA THR A 76 4.38 20.52 -9.46
C THR A 76 5.65 20.56 -8.62
N SER A 77 6.76 20.10 -9.20
CA SER A 77 8.09 20.18 -8.60
C SER A 77 9.03 21.00 -9.48
N ALA A 78 10.21 21.35 -8.99
CA ALA A 78 11.24 22.03 -9.77
C ALA A 78 11.63 21.26 -11.06
N GLY A 79 11.37 19.94 -11.10
CA GLY A 79 11.57 19.07 -12.27
C GLY A 79 10.35 18.92 -13.19
N GLY A 80 9.32 19.76 -13.03
CA GLY A 80 8.10 19.75 -13.84
C GLY A 80 6.88 19.19 -13.12
N VAL A 81 5.80 19.06 -13.90
CA VAL A 81 4.50 18.55 -13.45
C VAL A 81 4.53 17.03 -13.49
N LYS A 82 4.34 16.36 -12.34
CA LYS A 82 4.18 14.92 -12.26
C LYS A 82 2.81 14.61 -11.65
N ALA A 83 2.01 13.83 -12.37
CA ALA A 83 0.86 13.18 -11.77
C ALA A 83 1.37 12.19 -10.71
N ASP A 84 0.81 12.26 -9.50
CA ASP A 84 1.12 11.28 -8.46
C ASP A 84 0.59 9.90 -8.87
N HIS A 85 1.03 8.86 -8.17
CA HIS A 85 0.52 7.51 -8.45
C HIS A 85 -0.95 7.45 -8.04
N PRO A 86 -1.84 6.89 -8.88
CA PRO A 86 -3.25 6.82 -8.55
C PRO A 86 -3.50 5.95 -7.32
N GLU A 87 -4.37 6.41 -6.42
CA GLU A 87 -4.77 5.66 -5.23
C GLU A 87 -5.68 4.49 -5.63
N PHE A 88 -5.59 3.37 -4.90
CA PHE A 88 -6.53 2.27 -4.99
C PHE A 88 -7.38 2.21 -3.71
N LEU A 89 -8.69 2.09 -3.88
CA LEU A 89 -9.63 1.82 -2.80
C LEU A 89 -10.18 0.41 -2.97
N MET A 90 -10.12 -0.41 -1.92
CA MET A 90 -10.74 -1.73 -1.91
C MET A 90 -11.83 -1.78 -0.84
N THR A 91 -13.00 -2.29 -1.20
CA THR A 91 -14.09 -2.56 -0.26
C THR A 91 -14.57 -3.99 -0.44
N GLY A 92 -14.95 -4.64 0.65
CA GLY A 92 -15.44 -6.01 0.60
C GLY A 92 -15.25 -6.77 1.91
N ILE A 93 -15.52 -8.06 1.85
CA ILE A 93 -15.36 -8.99 2.97
C ILE A 93 -14.25 -9.98 2.59
N THR A 94 -13.42 -10.34 3.55
CA THR A 94 -12.39 -11.38 3.41
C THR A 94 -12.58 -12.41 4.51
N TRP A 95 -12.17 -13.65 4.23
CA TRP A 95 -12.18 -14.73 5.20
C TRP A 95 -10.91 -14.70 6.05
N GLY A 96 -11.03 -15.01 7.34
CA GLY A 96 -9.91 -15.05 8.28
C GLY A 96 -9.91 -13.87 9.26
N THR A 97 -8.85 -13.80 10.07
CA THR A 97 -8.62 -12.72 11.01
C THR A 97 -7.81 -11.60 10.37
N VAL A 98 -7.75 -10.45 11.05
CA VAL A 98 -6.86 -9.35 10.64
C VAL A 98 -5.40 -9.80 10.66
N ASP A 99 -5.01 -10.64 11.63
CA ASP A 99 -3.63 -11.15 11.73
C ASP A 99 -3.25 -12.02 10.52
N ASP A 100 -4.16 -12.90 10.07
CA ASP A 100 -3.96 -13.72 8.87
C ASP A 100 -3.74 -12.84 7.62
N CYS A 101 -4.49 -11.75 7.51
CA CYS A 101 -4.35 -10.80 6.40
C CYS A 101 -3.00 -10.06 6.48
N MET A 102 -2.60 -9.64 7.67
CA MET A 102 -1.35 -8.92 7.90
C MET A 102 -0.12 -9.80 7.69
N PHE A 103 -0.21 -11.10 7.98
CA PHE A 103 0.85 -12.08 7.68
C PHE A 103 1.17 -12.15 6.18
N GLY A 104 0.15 -12.04 5.33
CA GLY A 104 0.35 -11.98 3.88
C GLY A 104 0.80 -10.60 3.35
N ALA A 105 0.54 -9.53 4.10
CA ALA A 105 0.83 -8.16 3.66
C ALA A 105 2.22 -7.66 4.09
N VAL A 106 2.62 -7.91 5.34
CA VAL A 106 3.80 -7.31 5.96
C VAL A 106 5.02 -8.21 5.79
N ASN A 107 6.11 -7.64 5.28
CA ASN A 107 7.42 -8.31 5.21
C ASN A 107 8.46 -7.46 5.93
N PRO A 108 8.59 -7.59 7.26
CA PRO A 108 9.51 -6.73 8.03
C PRO A 108 10.97 -7.12 7.82
N THR A 109 11.23 -8.33 7.32
CA THR A 109 12.57 -8.84 7.05
C THR A 109 12.71 -9.37 5.63
N LEU A 110 13.95 -9.42 5.15
CA LEU A 110 14.29 -10.04 3.87
C LEU A 110 13.89 -11.53 3.83
N GLU A 111 14.04 -12.26 4.94
CA GLU A 111 13.64 -13.67 5.00
C GLU A 111 12.12 -13.83 4.87
N SER A 112 11.33 -13.00 5.57
CA SER A 112 9.87 -13.00 5.44
C SER A 112 9.43 -12.70 4.01
N MET A 113 10.05 -11.70 3.37
CA MET A 113 9.80 -11.39 1.96
C MET A 113 10.10 -12.58 1.05
N ARG A 114 11.27 -13.22 1.21
CA ARG A 114 11.66 -14.39 0.40
C ARG A 114 10.68 -15.55 0.55
N ILE A 115 10.29 -15.85 1.78
CA ILE A 115 9.30 -16.88 2.09
C ILE A 115 8.01 -16.56 1.35
N LYS A 116 7.45 -15.36 1.54
CA LYS A 116 6.22 -14.94 0.85
C LYS A 116 6.34 -15.09 -0.67
N THR A 117 7.37 -14.49 -1.28
CA THR A 117 7.57 -14.50 -2.74
C THR A 117 7.69 -15.92 -3.30
N SER A 118 8.24 -16.88 -2.54
CA SER A 118 8.29 -18.28 -2.97
C SER A 118 6.93 -18.96 -3.05
N TYR A 119 5.95 -18.51 -2.25
CA TYR A 119 4.59 -19.05 -2.23
C TYR A 119 3.64 -18.37 -3.21
N VAL A 120 3.76 -17.04 -3.41
CA VAL A 120 2.83 -16.29 -4.27
C VAL A 120 3.22 -16.29 -5.75
N GLU A 121 4.33 -16.95 -6.10
CA GLU A 121 4.92 -16.93 -7.45
C GLU A 121 5.14 -15.51 -8.02
N ASP A 122 5.30 -14.51 -7.14
CA ASP A 122 5.51 -13.08 -7.49
C ASP A 122 6.73 -12.85 -8.43
N MET A 123 7.55 -13.88 -8.68
CA MET A 123 8.75 -13.86 -9.51
C MET A 123 8.61 -14.55 -10.87
N SER A 124 7.41 -14.96 -11.29
CA SER A 124 7.18 -15.44 -12.66
C SER A 124 6.92 -14.27 -13.62
N GLY A 125 8.00 -13.62 -14.02
CA GLY A 125 8.07 -12.70 -15.17
C GLY A 125 9.14 -13.17 -16.14
#